data_AF-A0A914DB51-F1
#
_entry.id   AF-A0A914DB51-F1
#
_cell.length_a   1.000
_cell.length_b   1.000
_cell.length_c   1.000
_cell.angle_alpha   90.00
_cell.angle_beta   90.00
_cell.angle_gamma   90.00
#
_symmetry.space_group_name_H-M   'P 1'
#
loop_
_entity.id
_entity.type
_entity.pdbx_description
1 polymer ?
#
loop_
_entity_poly.entity_id
_entity_poly.type
_entity_poly.pdbx_seq_one_letter_code
_entity_poly.pdbx_strand_id
1 'polypeptide(L)'
;MLIIVLWAGPLLESLPMAIWLFSFLATILWDVSQGLVASVIFALFTIILQLQWASIAKLRRIGETEIYRNPELYLLSSSNPEIVIFSFNAPLMFLNSEQFKENMINHICEIEKESIIPRYLVLDASQISKCDKTGVLILEELSNELSRNYAITMLLASCS
;
A
#
# COMPACT_ATOMS: atom_id res chain seq x y z
N MET A 1 8.50 10.75 -17.16
CA MET A 1 7.55 11.02 -16.07
C MET A 1 7.65 9.98 -14.96
N LEU A 2 7.64 8.66 -15.26
CA LEU A 2 7.82 7.60 -14.24
C LEU A 2 9.19 7.55 -13.54
N ILE A 3 10.27 7.92 -14.23
CA ILE A 3 11.65 7.84 -13.68
C ILE A 3 11.90 8.85 -12.55
N ILE A 4 11.28 10.04 -12.62
CA ILE A 4 11.39 11.07 -11.57
C ILE A 4 10.63 10.65 -10.30
N VAL A 5 9.49 9.98 -10.49
CA VAL A 5 8.63 9.49 -9.40
C VAL A 5 9.31 8.36 -8.63
N LEU A 6 10.02 7.47 -9.31
CA LEU A 6 10.73 6.35 -8.67
C LEU A 6 11.97 6.79 -7.86
N TRP A 7 12.61 7.89 -8.24
CA TRP A 7 13.75 8.48 -7.51
C TRP A 7 13.34 9.35 -6.31
N ALA A 8 12.07 9.78 -6.24
CA ALA A 8 11.56 10.60 -5.14
C ALA A 8 11.13 9.79 -3.90
N GLY A 9 11.00 8.46 -4.02
CA GLY A 9 10.63 7.56 -2.93
C GLY A 9 11.47 7.74 -1.65
N PRO A 10 12.82 7.72 -1.74
CA PRO A 10 13.69 7.95 -0.59
C PRO A 10 13.62 9.38 -0.03
N LEU A 11 13.24 10.35 -0.87
CA LEU A 11 13.08 11.75 -0.46
C LEU A 11 11.81 11.94 0.38
N LEU A 12 10.84 11.02 0.25
CA LEU A 12 9.61 11.03 1.01
C LEU A 12 9.81 10.62 2.47
N GLU A 13 10.80 9.80 2.81
CA GLU A 13 11.13 9.49 4.23
C GLU A 13 11.71 10.71 4.97
N SER A 14 12.28 11.67 4.23
CA SER A 14 12.74 12.97 4.72
C SER A 14 11.78 14.11 4.34
N LEU A 15 10.50 13.79 4.13
CA LEU A 15 9.38 14.71 3.84
C LEU A 15 9.46 16.06 4.57
N PRO A 16 9.64 16.09 5.91
CA PRO A 16 9.71 17.36 6.65
C PRO A 16 10.94 18.19 6.28
N MET A 17 12.07 17.54 5.98
CA MET A 17 13.31 18.20 5.58
C MET A 17 13.19 18.80 4.16
N ALA A 18 12.56 18.07 3.24
CA ALA A 18 12.33 18.54 1.87
C ALA A 18 11.41 19.75 1.82
N ILE A 19 10.29 19.71 2.57
CA ILE A 19 9.36 20.84 2.69
C ILE A 19 10.07 22.04 3.32
N TRP A 20 10.85 21.82 4.37
CA TRP A 20 11.63 22.87 5.03
C TRP A 20 12.64 23.53 4.08
N LEU A 21 13.43 22.73 3.35
CA LEU A 21 14.44 23.23 2.43
C LEU A 21 13.79 23.99 1.26
N PHE A 22 12.68 23.47 0.72
CA PHE A 22 11.93 24.12 -0.34
C PHE A 22 11.36 25.47 0.13
N SER A 23 10.75 25.52 1.32
CA SER A 23 10.24 26.75 1.91
C SER A 23 11.34 27.78 2.12
N PHE A 24 12.49 27.35 2.67
CA PHE A 24 13.65 28.20 2.92
C PHE A 24 14.20 28.82 1.62
N LEU A 25 14.42 28.00 0.59
CA LEU A 25 14.91 28.47 -0.71
C LEU A 25 13.89 29.40 -1.39
N ALA A 26 12.60 29.06 -1.35
CA ALA A 26 11.56 29.87 -1.98
C ALA A 26 11.43 31.27 -1.34
N THR A 27 11.55 31.37 -0.01
CA THR A 27 11.53 32.64 0.70
C THR A 27 12.78 33.49 0.42
N ILE A 28 13.96 32.88 0.30
CA ILE A 28 15.21 33.62 0.00
C ILE A 28 15.25 34.12 -1.44
N LEU A 29 14.81 33.30 -2.40
CA LEU A 29 14.92 33.64 -3.82
C LEU A 29 13.84 34.61 -4.30
N TRP A 30 12.69 34.65 -3.64
CA TRP A 30 11.53 35.41 -4.09
C TRP A 30 11.11 36.48 -3.09
N ASP A 31 10.25 36.12 -2.14
CA ASP A 31 9.75 36.95 -1.04
C ASP A 31 9.08 36.03 -0.01
N VAL A 32 8.94 36.49 1.22
CA VAL A 32 8.29 35.75 2.31
C VAL A 32 6.85 35.38 1.94
N SER A 33 6.09 36.28 1.33
CA SER A 33 4.68 36.01 1.03
C SER A 33 4.50 34.92 -0.03
N GLN A 34 5.32 34.95 -1.09
CA GLN A 34 5.26 33.97 -2.18
C GLN A 34 5.85 32.62 -1.77
N GLY A 35 6.96 32.64 -1.02
CA GLY A 35 7.59 31.43 -0.49
C GLY A 35 6.66 30.63 0.41
N LEU A 36 5.86 31.32 1.25
CA LEU A 36 4.87 30.67 2.09
C LEU A 36 3.81 29.93 1.26
N VAL A 37 3.17 30.61 0.31
CA VAL A 37 2.13 30.00 -0.54
C VAL A 37 2.67 28.81 -1.32
N ALA A 38 3.85 28.95 -1.93
CA ALA A 38 4.50 27.87 -2.67
C ALA A 38 4.77 26.64 -1.77
N SER A 39 5.25 26.87 -0.54
CA SER A 39 5.55 25.77 0.39
C SER A 39 4.31 25.02 0.88
N VAL A 40 3.18 25.71 1.07
CA VAL A 40 1.90 25.07 1.44
C VAL A 40 1.39 24.18 0.30
N ILE A 41 1.43 24.67 -0.94
CA ILE A 41 1.04 23.88 -2.11
C ILE A 41 1.94 22.65 -2.24
N PHE A 42 3.26 22.81 -2.07
CA PHE A 42 4.21 21.71 -2.12
C PHE A 42 3.96 20.67 -1.02
N ALA A 43 3.68 21.12 0.21
CA ALA A 43 3.36 20.22 1.32
C ALA A 43 2.09 19.38 1.03
N LEU A 44 1.03 20.02 0.53
CA LEU A 44 -0.20 19.33 0.14
C LEU A 44 0.03 18.32 -0.99
N PHE A 45 0.77 18.72 -2.01
CA PHE A 45 1.13 17.84 -3.12
C PHE A 45 1.90 16.60 -2.63
N THR A 46 2.82 16.79 -1.68
CA THR A 46 3.61 15.66 -1.16
C THR A 46 2.76 14.71 -0.32
N ILE A 47 1.77 15.21 0.42
CA ILE A 47 0.80 14.34 1.13
C ILE A 47 0.01 13.48 0.14
N ILE A 48 -0.42 14.04 -0.99
CA ILE A 48 -1.16 13.29 -2.02
C ILE A 48 -0.30 12.14 -2.56
N LEU A 49 0.97 12.39 -2.87
CA LEU A 49 1.90 11.36 -3.34
C LEU A 49 2.11 10.26 -2.30
N GLN A 50 2.23 10.65 -1.02
CA GLN A 50 2.37 9.69 0.07
C GLN A 50 1.15 8.77 0.19
N LEU A 51 -0.05 9.30 0.00
CA LEU A 51 -1.28 8.50 0.05
C LEU A 51 -1.38 7.50 -1.11
N GLN A 52 -0.77 7.81 -2.26
CA GLN A 52 -0.72 6.91 -3.42
C GLN A 52 0.29 5.77 -3.24
N TRP A 53 1.37 5.98 -2.49
CA TRP A 53 2.35 4.94 -2.18
C TRP A 53 1.92 4.07 -1.00
N ALA A 54 0.93 3.23 -1.27
CA ALA A 54 0.54 2.18 -0.34
C ALA A 54 1.40 0.92 -0.52
N SER A 55 1.95 0.42 0.58
CA SER A 55 2.71 -0.84 0.59
C SER A 55 1.78 -2.00 0.93
N ILE A 56 1.84 -3.05 0.11
CA ILE A 56 1.23 -4.35 0.35
C ILE A 56 2.34 -5.29 0.79
N ALA A 57 2.11 -6.03 1.88
CA ALA A 57 3.04 -7.04 2.36
C ALA A 57 2.37 -8.41 2.41
N LYS A 58 3.03 -9.42 1.86
CA LYS A 58 2.65 -10.83 2.05
C LYS A 58 3.08 -11.25 3.45
N LEU A 59 2.14 -11.73 4.25
CA LEU A 59 2.40 -12.22 5.60
C LEU A 59 2.63 -13.73 5.58
N ARG A 60 3.55 -14.19 6.43
CA ARG A 60 3.81 -15.62 6.67
C ARG A 60 3.91 -15.87 8.17
N ARG A 61 3.52 -17.07 8.59
CA ARG A 61 3.59 -17.50 10.00
C ARG A 61 5.04 -17.65 10.41
N ILE A 62 5.42 -17.13 11.57
CA ILE A 62 6.77 -17.30 12.12
C ILE A 62 6.81 -18.59 12.93
N GLY A 63 7.61 -19.57 12.50
CA GLY A 63 7.79 -20.86 13.17
C GLY A 63 6.48 -21.54 13.57
N GLU A 64 6.37 -21.90 14.85
CA GLU A 64 5.18 -22.50 15.48
C GLU A 64 4.34 -21.48 16.28
N THR A 65 4.49 -20.18 16.03
CA THR A 65 3.75 -19.13 16.75
C THR A 65 2.47 -18.73 16.02
N GLU A 66 1.51 -18.10 16.68
CA GLU A 66 0.31 -17.53 16.03
C GLU A 66 0.58 -16.15 15.38
N ILE A 67 1.87 -15.77 15.22
CA ILE A 67 2.28 -14.46 14.73
C ILE A 67 2.57 -14.52 13.23
N TYR A 68 1.93 -13.63 12.47
CA TYR A 68 2.12 -13.47 11.03
C TYR A 68 2.86 -12.16 10.72
N ARG A 69 3.99 -12.23 10.02
CA ARG A 69 4.78 -11.05 9.59
C ARG A 69 5.41 -11.25 8.21
N ASN A 70 5.97 -10.18 7.66
CA ASN A 70 6.72 -10.23 6.40
C ASN A 70 7.87 -11.27 6.51
N PRO A 71 7.90 -12.30 5.65
CA PRO A 71 8.93 -13.35 5.68
C PRO A 71 10.34 -12.84 5.36
N GLU A 72 10.48 -11.72 4.65
CA GLU A 72 11.80 -11.14 4.31
C GLU A 72 12.62 -10.77 5.56
N LEU A 73 11.94 -10.56 6.69
CA LEU A 73 12.57 -10.17 7.96
C LEU A 73 12.84 -11.37 8.89
N TYR A 74 12.35 -12.59 8.57
CA TYR A 74 12.40 -13.73 9.50
C TYR A 74 12.73 -15.06 8.78
N LEU A 75 13.86 -15.68 9.18
CA LEU A 75 14.40 -16.92 8.60
C LEU A 75 13.54 -18.17 8.84
N LEU A 76 12.72 -18.19 9.90
CA LEU A 76 11.85 -19.31 10.26
C LEU A 76 10.40 -18.96 9.92
N SER A 77 10.00 -19.11 8.65
CA SER A 77 8.64 -18.82 8.22
C SER A 77 7.97 -20.04 7.57
N SER A 78 6.83 -20.46 8.11
CA SER A 78 6.04 -21.58 7.62
C SER A 78 4.89 -21.05 6.76
N SER A 79 4.76 -21.56 5.53
CA SER A 79 3.71 -21.16 4.59
C SER A 79 2.70 -22.30 4.47
N ASN A 80 1.43 -22.04 4.76
CA ASN A 80 0.37 -22.95 4.36
C ASN A 80 0.11 -22.72 2.86
N PRO A 81 0.18 -23.75 2.00
CA PRO A 81 0.00 -23.58 0.55
C PRO A 81 -1.44 -23.18 0.19
N GLU A 82 -2.42 -23.53 1.01
CA GLU A 82 -3.84 -23.25 0.73
C GLU A 82 -4.31 -21.86 1.16
N ILE A 83 -3.55 -21.15 2.01
CA ILE A 83 -3.97 -19.87 2.61
C ILE A 83 -2.87 -18.84 2.41
N VAL A 84 -3.21 -17.73 1.76
CA VAL A 84 -2.32 -16.58 1.62
C VAL A 84 -2.89 -15.41 2.39
N ILE A 85 -2.03 -14.74 3.15
CA ILE A 85 -2.41 -13.58 3.96
C ILE A 85 -1.68 -12.35 3.42
N PHE A 86 -2.42 -11.29 3.14
CA PHE A 86 -1.88 -9.99 2.75
C PHE A 86 -2.25 -8.93 3.78
N SER A 87 -1.30 -8.06 4.10
CA SER A 87 -1.51 -6.88 4.94
C SER A 87 -1.40 -5.64 4.08
N PHE A 88 -2.40 -4.76 4.17
CA PHE A 88 -2.40 -3.45 3.51
C PHE A 88 -2.17 -2.35 4.53
N ASN A 89 -1.04 -1.65 4.42
CA ASN A 89 -0.65 -0.60 5.37
C ASN A 89 -0.89 0.80 4.80
N ALA A 90 -2.16 1.11 4.50
CA ALA A 90 -2.59 2.42 4.05
C ALA A 90 -4.12 2.57 4.19
N PRO A 91 -4.65 3.80 4.27
CA PRO A 91 -6.08 4.03 4.09
C PRO A 91 -6.48 3.59 2.68
N LEU A 92 -7.63 2.95 2.51
CA LEU A 92 -8.14 2.55 1.21
C LEU A 92 -9.11 3.61 0.70
N MET A 93 -8.64 4.45 -0.22
CA MET A 93 -9.41 5.58 -0.73
C MET A 93 -9.34 5.64 -2.25
N PHE A 94 -10.20 6.47 -2.86
CA PHE A 94 -10.22 6.68 -4.32
C PHE A 94 -8.83 6.91 -4.94
N LEU A 95 -7.91 7.57 -4.23
CA LEU A 95 -6.58 7.88 -4.76
C LEU A 95 -5.67 6.65 -4.94
N ASN A 96 -5.85 5.59 -4.15
CA ASN A 96 -4.96 4.43 -4.13
C ASN A 96 -5.67 3.08 -4.33
N SER A 97 -7.01 3.07 -4.42
CA SER A 97 -7.80 1.85 -4.57
C SER A 97 -7.48 1.09 -5.85
N GLU A 98 -7.31 1.79 -6.98
CA GLU A 98 -6.92 1.16 -8.25
C GLU A 98 -5.53 0.50 -8.16
N GLN A 99 -4.55 1.22 -7.61
CA GLN A 99 -3.21 0.69 -7.42
C GLN A 99 -3.21 -0.52 -6.48
N PHE A 100 -4.04 -0.49 -5.43
CA PHE A 100 -4.23 -1.62 -4.53
C PHE A 100 -4.75 -2.86 -5.28
N LYS A 101 -5.79 -2.69 -6.12
CA LYS A 101 -6.36 -3.78 -6.92
C LYS A 101 -5.33 -4.38 -7.86
N GLU A 102 -4.64 -3.55 -8.64
CA GLU A 102 -3.60 -4.00 -9.58
C GLU A 102 -2.49 -4.76 -8.86
N ASN A 103 -2.00 -4.25 -7.74
CA ASN A 103 -0.94 -4.90 -6.98
C ASN A 103 -1.39 -6.25 -6.40
N MET A 104 -2.63 -6.36 -5.91
CA MET A 104 -3.17 -7.62 -5.43
C MET A 104 -3.27 -8.66 -6.53
N ILE A 105 -3.78 -8.28 -7.70
CA ILE A 105 -3.86 -9.18 -8.86
C ILE A 105 -2.47 -9.59 -9.31
N ASN A 106 -1.51 -8.67 -9.38
CA ASN A 106 -0.12 -8.97 -9.76
C ASN A 106 0.50 -10.01 -8.82
N HIS A 107 0.34 -9.86 -7.50
CA HIS A 107 0.85 -10.85 -6.54
C HIS A 107 0.16 -12.22 -6.67
N ILE A 108 -1.12 -12.26 -7.03
CA ILE A 108 -1.84 -13.52 -7.23
C ILE A 108 -1.36 -14.21 -8.51
N CYS A 109 -1.15 -13.46 -9.59
CA CYS A 109 -0.54 -13.96 -10.82
C CYS A 109 0.89 -14.47 -10.60
N GLU A 110 1.66 -13.85 -9.70
CA GLU A 110 2.98 -14.37 -9.30
C GLU A 110 2.88 -15.70 -8.56
N ILE A 111 1.92 -15.82 -7.63
CA ILE A 111 1.67 -17.06 -6.88
C ILE A 111 1.18 -18.18 -7.81
N GLU A 112 0.34 -17.86 -8.80
CA GLU A 112 -0.16 -18.82 -9.78
C GLU A 112 0.98 -19.44 -10.62
N LYS A 113 2.02 -18.65 -10.96
CA LYS A 113 3.21 -19.16 -11.66
C LYS A 113 3.99 -20.20 -10.84
N GLU A 114 3.90 -20.16 -9.52
CA GLU A 114 4.51 -21.13 -8.62
C GLU A 114 3.71 -22.45 -8.50
N SER A 115 2.65 -22.63 -9.31
CA SER A 115 1.77 -23.82 -9.37
C SER A 115 1.00 -24.13 -8.08
N ILE A 116 0.87 -23.15 -7.17
CA ILE A 116 0.10 -23.28 -5.93
C ILE A 116 -1.01 -22.23 -5.95
N ILE A 117 -2.22 -22.62 -6.33
CA ILE A 117 -3.37 -21.72 -6.27
C ILE A 117 -3.95 -21.79 -4.86
N PRO A 118 -3.91 -20.70 -4.07
CA PRO A 118 -4.45 -20.71 -2.71
C PRO A 118 -5.98 -20.75 -2.77
N ARG A 119 -6.61 -21.47 -1.85
CA ARG A 119 -8.07 -21.56 -1.76
C ARG A 119 -8.68 -20.36 -1.03
N TYR A 120 -7.93 -19.84 -0.06
CA TYR A 120 -8.35 -18.70 0.76
C TYR A 120 -7.30 -17.58 0.68
N LEU A 121 -7.79 -16.36 0.45
CA LEU A 121 -7.01 -15.14 0.56
C LEU A 121 -7.54 -14.36 1.75
N VAL A 122 -6.70 -14.14 2.76
CA VAL A 122 -7.04 -13.33 3.94
C VAL A 122 -6.40 -11.95 3.76
N LEU A 123 -7.23 -10.91 3.69
CA LEU A 123 -6.78 -9.53 3.74
C LEU A 123 -6.87 -9.05 5.19
N ASP A 124 -5.71 -8.85 5.80
CA ASP A 124 -5.57 -8.19 7.10
C ASP A 124 -5.82 -6.69 6.94
N ALA A 125 -6.99 -6.27 7.43
CA ALA A 125 -7.46 -4.90 7.40
C ALA A 125 -7.08 -4.10 8.66
N SER A 126 -6.30 -4.67 9.59
CA SER A 126 -5.92 -4.02 10.86
C SER A 126 -5.24 -2.66 10.69
N GLN A 127 -4.51 -2.47 9.59
CA GLN A 127 -3.77 -1.25 9.27
C GLN A 127 -4.52 -0.33 8.29
N ILE A 128 -5.74 -0.69 7.89
CA ILE A 128 -6.58 0.14 7.02
C ILE A 128 -7.27 1.21 7.88
N SER A 129 -6.60 2.34 8.05
CA SER A 129 -7.06 3.41 8.95
C SER A 129 -8.38 4.08 8.53
N LYS A 130 -8.66 4.14 7.22
CA LYS A 130 -9.90 4.72 6.66
C LYS A 130 -10.26 3.99 5.37
N CYS A 131 -11.55 3.87 5.11
CA CYS A 131 -12.10 3.36 3.85
C CYS A 131 -13.21 4.29 3.34
N ASP A 132 -13.11 4.75 2.10
CA ASP A 132 -14.18 5.54 1.46
C ASP A 132 -15.09 4.65 0.59
N LYS A 133 -16.12 5.26 -0.02
CA LYS A 133 -17.06 4.52 -0.88
C LYS A 133 -16.36 3.82 -2.04
N THR A 134 -15.37 4.46 -2.66
CA THR A 134 -14.63 3.88 -3.78
C THR A 134 -13.79 2.69 -3.30
N GLY A 135 -13.14 2.81 -2.14
CA GLY A 135 -12.39 1.72 -1.51
C GLY A 135 -13.27 0.48 -1.30
N VAL A 136 -14.49 0.65 -0.78
CA VAL A 136 -15.45 -0.46 -0.62
C VAL A 136 -15.83 -1.08 -1.97
N LEU A 137 -16.12 -0.27 -2.98
CA LEU A 137 -16.48 -0.77 -4.32
C LEU A 137 -15.34 -1.59 -4.93
N ILE A 138 -14.10 -1.13 -4.80
CA ILE A 138 -12.94 -1.84 -5.32
C ILE A 138 -12.67 -3.13 -4.54
N LEU A 139 -12.91 -3.16 -3.23
CA LEU A 139 -12.83 -4.42 -2.45
C LEU A 139 -13.88 -5.43 -2.90
N GLU A 140 -15.10 -4.98 -3.15
CA GLU A 140 -16.17 -5.84 -3.67
C GLU A 140 -15.84 -6.35 -5.07
N GLU A 141 -15.33 -5.48 -5.94
CA GLU A 141 -14.89 -5.85 -7.29
C GLU A 141 -13.75 -6.87 -7.24
N LEU A 142 -12.73 -6.64 -6.40
CA LEU A 142 -11.63 -7.56 -6.20
C LEU A 142 -12.13 -8.92 -5.68
N SER A 143 -13.00 -8.94 -4.67
CA SER A 143 -13.57 -10.19 -4.14
C SER A 143 -14.33 -10.97 -5.22
N ASN A 144 -15.11 -10.28 -6.04
CA ASN A 144 -15.85 -10.90 -7.14
C ASN A 144 -14.92 -11.43 -8.24
N GLU A 145 -13.87 -10.69 -8.58
CA GLU A 145 -12.88 -11.08 -9.58
C GLU A 145 -12.08 -12.31 -9.12
N LEU A 146 -11.68 -12.35 -7.85
CA LEU A 146 -10.99 -13.50 -7.26
C LEU A 146 -11.86 -14.75 -7.23
N SER A 147 -13.13 -14.60 -6.85
CA SER A 147 -14.07 -15.72 -6.84
C SER A 147 -14.38 -16.24 -8.24
N ARG A 148 -14.45 -15.37 -9.26
CA ARG A 148 -14.83 -15.76 -10.63
C ARG A 148 -13.66 -16.32 -11.44
N ASN A 149 -12.49 -15.67 -11.37
CA ASN A 149 -11.36 -16.01 -12.24
C ASN A 149 -10.48 -17.10 -11.64
N TYR A 150 -10.33 -17.13 -10.32
CA TYR A 150 -9.36 -18.00 -9.64
C TYR A 150 -10.00 -18.99 -8.66
N ALA A 151 -11.32 -18.93 -8.46
CA ALA A 151 -12.05 -19.69 -7.44
C ALA A 151 -11.50 -19.51 -6.00
N ILE A 152 -10.91 -18.34 -5.73
CA ILE A 152 -10.34 -17.98 -4.44
C ILE A 152 -11.39 -17.28 -3.60
N THR A 153 -11.59 -17.73 -2.36
CA THR A 153 -12.46 -17.02 -1.41
C THR A 153 -11.66 -15.96 -0.66
N MET A 154 -12.03 -14.70 -0.82
CA MET A 154 -11.47 -13.59 -0.07
C MET A 154 -12.14 -13.47 1.30
N LEU A 155 -11.33 -13.34 2.36
CA LEU A 155 -11.76 -13.14 3.73
C LEU A 155 -11.13 -11.85 4.27
N LEU A 156 -11.89 -11.07 5.02
CA LEU A 156 -11.41 -9.87 5.70
C LEU A 156 -11.12 -10.21 7.16
N ALA A 157 -9.96 -9.78 7.66
CA ALA A 157 -9.58 -9.93 9.07
C ALA A 157 -9.35 -8.56 9.72
N SER A 158 -9.67 -8.45 11.01
CA SER A 158 -9.39 -7.26 11.83
C SER A 158 -9.93 -5.92 11.28
N CYS A 159 -11.14 -5.91 10.71
CA CYS A 159 -11.81 -4.67 10.34
C CYS A 159 -12.21 -3.86 11.58
N SER A 160 -11.75 -2.61 11.67
CA SER A 160 -12.06 -1.66 12.75
C SER A 160 -12.94 -0.51 12.29
#